data_AF-A0A933AWM8-F1
#
_entry.id   AF-A0A933AWM8-F1
#
_cell.length_a   1.000
_cell.length_b   1.000
_cell.length_c   1.000
_cell.angle_alpha   90.00
_cell.angle_beta   90.00
_cell.angle_gamma   90.00
#
_symmetry.space_group_name_H-M   'P 1'
#
loop_
_entity.id
_entity.type
_entity.pdbx_description
1 polymer ?
#
loop_
_entity_poly.entity_id
_entity_poly.type
_entity_poly.pdbx_seq_one_letter_code
_entity_poly.pdbx_strand_id
1 'polypeptide(L)'
;MHPLVQLAKRAVEIYVTERRILPRPREMTPEMLARAGVFVCLKKFEELRGCIGTFEPTEQTVAEEIIRNAISSATRDPRFPPVRSDELRFISYGVDVLGPYEVVEDLEQLDAKRYGVIVQGGGRRGLLLPDLEGVDTALEQIEIARRKAGITAGDHVAVFRFEVVRYA
;
A
#
# COMPACT_ATOMS: atom_id res chain seq x y z
N MET A 1 -17.56 -3.53 -7.28
CA MET A 1 -16.58 -2.68 -6.57
C MET A 1 -16.74 -2.92 -5.08
N HIS A 2 -15.69 -3.38 -4.42
CA HIS A 2 -15.69 -3.67 -2.98
C HIS A 2 -15.90 -2.40 -2.13
N PRO A 3 -16.52 -2.46 -0.93
CA PRO A 3 -16.74 -1.28 -0.08
C PRO A 3 -15.48 -0.47 0.25
N LEU A 4 -14.34 -1.13 0.46
CA LEU A 4 -13.05 -0.47 0.71
C LEU A 4 -12.58 0.35 -0.50
N VAL A 5 -12.72 -0.19 -1.70
CA VAL A 5 -12.36 0.49 -2.95
C VAL A 5 -13.30 1.66 -3.22
N GLN A 6 -14.59 1.48 -2.92
CA GLN A 6 -15.58 2.55 -3.04
C GLN A 6 -15.28 3.70 -2.06
N LEU A 7 -14.80 3.39 -0.85
CA LEU A 7 -14.34 4.39 0.12
C LEU A 7 -13.12 5.15 -0.40
N ALA A 8 -12.11 4.45 -0.93
CA ALA A 8 -10.92 5.07 -1.52
C ALA A 8 -11.28 6.01 -2.68
N LYS A 9 -12.13 5.54 -3.62
CA LYS A 9 -12.63 6.35 -4.74
C LYS A 9 -13.30 7.63 -4.26
N ARG A 10 -14.25 7.51 -3.32
CA ARG A 10 -14.97 8.68 -2.78
C ARG A 10 -14.03 9.66 -2.09
N ALA A 11 -13.07 9.17 -1.33
CA ALA A 11 -12.09 10.00 -0.64
C ALA A 11 -11.24 10.81 -1.63
N VAL A 12 -10.77 10.19 -2.72
CA VAL A 12 -10.02 10.88 -3.77
C VAL A 12 -10.91 11.89 -4.50
N GLU A 13 -12.07 11.48 -4.98
CA GLU A 13 -12.92 12.34 -5.79
C GLU A 13 -13.35 13.60 -5.04
N ILE A 14 -13.86 13.45 -3.81
CA ILE A 14 -14.27 14.58 -2.96
C ILE A 14 -13.07 15.48 -2.66
N TYR A 15 -11.90 14.93 -2.36
CA TYR A 15 -10.75 15.76 -2.06
C TYR A 15 -10.24 16.51 -3.30
N VAL A 16 -10.22 15.87 -4.46
CA VAL A 16 -9.74 16.49 -5.71
C VAL A 16 -10.71 17.58 -6.18
N THR A 17 -12.03 17.38 -6.06
CA THR A 17 -13.03 18.36 -6.53
C THR A 17 -13.36 19.43 -5.50
N GLU A 18 -13.50 19.08 -4.22
CA GLU A 18 -13.99 19.97 -3.17
C GLU A 18 -12.91 20.38 -2.16
N ARG A 19 -11.71 19.80 -2.21
CA ARG A 19 -10.63 19.97 -1.21
C ARG A 19 -11.05 19.62 0.22
N ARG A 20 -12.08 18.77 0.34
CA ARG A 20 -12.63 18.32 1.61
C ARG A 20 -12.20 16.89 1.92
N ILE A 21 -11.85 16.63 3.17
CA ILE A 21 -11.55 15.28 3.65
C ILE A 21 -12.88 14.57 3.95
N LEU A 22 -13.07 13.38 3.40
CA LEU A 22 -14.24 12.55 3.68
C LEU A 22 -14.19 12.12 5.16
N PRO A 23 -15.27 12.31 5.95
CA PRO A 23 -15.31 11.82 7.32
C PRO A 23 -15.38 10.29 7.33
N ARG A 24 -14.96 9.70 8.45
CA ARG A 24 -15.15 8.28 8.72
C ARG A 24 -16.62 7.86 8.49
N PRO A 25 -16.89 6.75 7.77
CA PRO A 25 -18.25 6.25 7.59
C PRO A 25 -18.91 5.89 8.92
N ARG A 26 -20.22 6.15 9.03
CA ARG A 26 -21.02 5.76 10.21
C ARG A 26 -21.23 4.24 10.27
N GLU A 27 -21.47 3.64 9.12
CA GLU A 27 -21.61 2.20 8.95
C GLU A 27 -20.35 1.67 8.27
N MET A 28 -19.72 0.67 8.88
CA MET A 28 -18.45 0.10 8.45
C MET A 28 -18.56 -1.42 8.41
N THR A 29 -17.90 -2.03 7.42
CA THR A 29 -17.73 -3.48 7.39
C THR A 29 -16.74 -3.92 8.46
N PRO A 30 -16.70 -5.21 8.85
CA PRO A 30 -15.71 -5.71 9.81
C PRO A 30 -14.26 -5.40 9.40
N GLU A 31 -13.95 -5.45 8.11
CA GLU A 31 -12.61 -5.13 7.57
C GLU A 31 -12.26 -3.66 7.76
N MET A 32 -13.24 -2.76 7.60
CA MET A 32 -13.06 -1.33 7.85
C MET A 32 -12.76 -1.01 9.31
N LEU A 33 -13.27 -1.82 10.24
CA LEU A 33 -13.07 -1.66 11.69
C LEU A 33 -11.73 -2.22 12.17
N ALA A 34 -11.10 -3.10 11.40
CA ALA A 34 -9.80 -3.65 11.72
C ALA A 34 -8.71 -2.56 11.73
N ARG A 35 -7.54 -2.90 12.25
CA ARG A 35 -6.38 -2.01 12.31
C ARG A 35 -5.20 -2.66 11.57
N ALA A 36 -4.85 -2.10 10.42
CA ALA A 36 -3.82 -2.63 9.53
C ALA A 36 -3.16 -1.51 8.72
N GLY A 37 -1.95 -1.76 8.23
CA GLY A 37 -1.35 -0.94 7.17
C GLY A 37 -2.15 -1.11 5.87
N VAL A 38 -2.27 -0.05 5.09
CA VAL A 38 -3.04 -0.07 3.84
C VAL A 38 -2.31 0.68 2.75
N PHE A 39 -2.24 0.11 1.55
CA PHE A 39 -1.83 0.81 0.34
C PHE A 39 -3.03 1.08 -0.55
N VAL A 40 -3.13 2.30 -1.06
CA VAL A 40 -4.11 2.64 -2.09
C VAL A 40 -3.35 2.91 -3.37
N CYS A 41 -3.66 2.17 -4.42
CA CYS A 41 -3.06 2.38 -5.73
C CYS A 41 -4.11 2.93 -6.70
N LEU A 42 -3.73 3.97 -7.42
CA LEU A 42 -4.49 4.60 -8.49
C LEU A 42 -3.85 4.20 -9.81
N LYS A 43 -4.67 3.74 -10.76
CA LYS A 43 -4.23 3.47 -12.12
C LYS A 43 -5.03 4.30 -13.11
N LYS A 44 -4.41 4.80 -14.16
CA LYS A 44 -5.06 5.52 -15.26
C LYS A 44 -4.73 4.77 -16.54
N PHE A 45 -5.75 4.25 -17.22
CA PHE A 45 -5.56 3.35 -18.38
C PHE A 45 -4.62 2.17 -18.05
N GLU A 46 -4.85 1.50 -16.91
CA GLU A 46 -4.03 0.41 -16.35
C GLU A 46 -2.60 0.77 -15.92
N GLU A 47 -2.10 1.96 -16.25
CA GLU A 47 -0.79 2.44 -15.81
C GLU A 47 -0.85 3.07 -14.42
N LEU A 48 0.21 2.88 -13.62
CA LEU A 48 0.30 3.44 -12.27
C LEU A 48 0.23 4.98 -12.32
N ARG A 49 -0.73 5.57 -11.60
CA ARG A 49 -0.94 7.03 -11.51
C ARG A 49 -0.59 7.61 -10.14
N GLY A 50 -0.50 6.75 -9.13
CA GLY A 50 -0.06 7.08 -7.78
C GLY A 50 -0.31 5.90 -6.87
N CYS A 51 0.59 5.62 -5.93
CA CYS A 51 0.33 4.62 -4.89
C CYS A 51 1.09 4.96 -3.62
N ILE A 52 0.36 5.16 -2.54
CA ILE A 52 0.86 5.48 -1.21
C ILE A 52 0.16 4.58 -0.19
N GLY A 53 0.90 4.20 0.84
CA GLY A 53 0.39 3.43 1.95
C GLY A 53 1.31 3.46 3.15
N THR A 54 0.92 2.69 4.16
CA THR A 54 1.66 2.51 5.41
C THR A 54 1.93 1.06 5.70
N PHE A 55 3.10 0.80 6.28
CA PHE A 55 3.52 -0.53 6.70
C PHE A 55 2.76 -0.97 7.96
N GLU A 56 2.80 -0.11 8.98
CA GLU A 56 2.09 -0.28 10.24
C GLU A 56 0.89 0.67 10.27
N PRO A 57 -0.23 0.26 10.92
CA PRO A 57 -1.40 1.12 11.04
C PRO A 57 -1.06 2.41 11.78
N THR A 58 -1.21 3.53 11.09
CA THR A 58 -1.04 4.88 11.66
C THR A 58 -2.36 5.45 12.16
N GLU A 59 -3.47 4.92 11.67
CA GLU A 59 -4.83 5.27 12.09
C GLU A 59 -5.43 4.21 13.03
N GLN A 60 -6.60 4.52 13.58
CA GLN A 60 -7.33 3.61 14.46
C GLN A 60 -8.03 2.50 13.68
N THR A 61 -8.40 2.78 12.43
CA THR A 61 -9.16 1.87 11.58
C THR A 61 -8.65 1.83 10.14
N VAL A 62 -8.86 0.71 9.46
CA VAL A 62 -8.61 0.56 8.01
C VAL A 62 -9.38 1.59 7.21
N ALA A 63 -10.60 1.97 7.61
CA ALA A 63 -11.35 3.01 6.92
C ALA A 63 -10.64 4.38 6.93
N GLU A 64 -10.12 4.80 8.09
CA GLU A 64 -9.37 6.05 8.22
C GLU A 64 -8.03 5.97 7.46
N GLU A 65 -7.35 4.83 7.55
CA GLU A 65 -6.10 4.57 6.82
C GLU A 65 -6.32 4.65 5.30
N ILE A 66 -7.41 4.07 4.79
CA ILE A 66 -7.82 4.18 3.37
C ILE A 66 -8.06 5.63 2.98
N ILE A 67 -8.85 6.39 3.74
CA ILE A 67 -9.16 7.79 3.40
C ILE A 67 -7.86 8.60 3.28
N ARG A 68 -6.96 8.47 4.27
CA ARG A 68 -5.69 9.20 4.30
C ARG A 68 -4.76 8.80 3.16
N ASN A 69 -4.61 7.49 2.92
CA ASN A 69 -3.68 6.98 1.91
C ASN A 69 -4.23 7.17 0.49
N ALA A 70 -5.55 7.13 0.30
CA ALA A 70 -6.18 7.44 -0.98
C ALA A 70 -5.92 8.89 -1.40
N ILE A 71 -6.16 9.85 -0.49
CA ILE A 71 -5.86 11.26 -0.74
C ILE A 71 -4.37 11.47 -1.02
N SER A 72 -3.51 10.83 -0.24
CA SER A 72 -2.05 10.92 -0.42
C SER A 72 -1.61 10.33 -1.77
N SER A 73 -2.20 9.22 -2.20
CA SER A 73 -1.92 8.62 -3.51
C SER A 73 -2.30 9.54 -4.66
N ALA A 74 -3.37 10.31 -4.50
CA ALA A 74 -3.80 11.29 -5.50
C ALA A 74 -2.98 12.59 -5.50
N THR A 75 -2.33 12.95 -4.39
CA THR A 75 -1.83 14.33 -4.21
C THR A 75 -0.39 14.46 -3.72
N ARG A 76 0.22 13.38 -3.23
CA ARG A 76 1.52 13.40 -2.53
C ARG A 76 2.48 12.31 -3.00
N ASP A 77 2.12 11.52 -4.02
CA ASP A 77 3.08 10.60 -4.62
C ASP A 77 4.15 11.40 -5.38
N PRO A 78 5.42 11.41 -4.92
CA PRO A 78 6.46 12.29 -5.47
C PRO A 78 6.83 11.94 -6.92
N ARG A 79 6.41 10.78 -7.43
CA ARG A 79 6.68 10.34 -8.80
C ARG A 79 5.75 11.00 -9.81
N PHE A 80 4.62 11.57 -9.36
CA PHE A 80 3.58 12.10 -10.24
C PHE A 80 3.09 13.47 -9.78
N PRO A 81 2.66 14.35 -10.70
CA PRO A 81 1.93 15.55 -10.31
C PRO A 81 0.58 15.16 -9.67
N PRO A 82 0.00 16.02 -8.80
CA PRO A 82 -1.31 15.79 -8.22
C PRO A 82 -2.38 15.50 -9.28
N VAL A 83 -3.27 14.56 -8.98
CA VAL A 83 -4.40 14.16 -9.83
C VAL A 83 -5.34 15.35 -10.05
N ARG A 84 -5.74 15.55 -11.30
CA ARG A 84 -6.70 16.60 -11.68
C ARG A 84 -8.12 16.05 -11.78
N SER A 85 -9.12 16.92 -11.65
CA SER A 85 -10.53 16.55 -11.68
C SER A 85 -10.97 15.90 -13.00
N ASP A 86 -10.39 16.32 -14.12
CA ASP A 86 -10.64 15.75 -15.45
C ASP A 86 -10.06 14.35 -15.65
N GLU A 87 -9.11 13.93 -14.79
CA GLU A 87 -8.54 12.58 -14.80
C GLU A 87 -9.44 11.56 -14.08
N LEU A 88 -10.27 11.99 -13.12
CA LEU A 88 -10.98 11.10 -12.18
C LEU A 88 -11.82 10.02 -12.88
N ARG A 89 -12.43 10.35 -14.01
CA ARG A 89 -13.25 9.40 -14.79
C ARG A 89 -12.46 8.26 -15.43
N PHE A 90 -11.14 8.40 -15.52
CA PHE A 90 -10.23 7.42 -16.11
C PHE A 90 -9.42 6.65 -15.07
N ILE A 91 -9.62 6.95 -13.78
CA ILE A 91 -8.86 6.32 -12.69
C ILE A 91 -9.61 5.09 -12.18
N SER A 92 -8.92 3.96 -12.17
CA SER A 92 -9.26 2.78 -11.39
C SER A 92 -8.52 2.80 -10.05
N TYR A 93 -9.13 2.19 -9.04
CA TYR A 93 -8.71 2.25 -7.65
C TYR A 93 -8.47 0.83 -7.15
N GLY A 94 -7.35 0.62 -6.46
CA GLY A 94 -7.05 -0.63 -5.75
C GLY A 94 -6.71 -0.34 -4.30
N VAL A 95 -7.08 -1.27 -3.41
CA VAL A 95 -6.77 -1.21 -1.98
C VAL A 95 -6.12 -2.51 -1.56
N ASP A 96 -4.94 -2.43 -0.98
CA ASP A 96 -4.19 -3.54 -0.43
C ASP A 96 -4.16 -3.40 1.09
N VAL A 97 -4.78 -4.35 1.80
CA VAL A 97 -4.76 -4.39 3.27
C VAL A 97 -3.71 -5.38 3.72
N LEU A 98 -2.76 -4.92 4.54
CA LEU A 98 -1.63 -5.73 5.00
C LEU A 98 -2.02 -6.55 6.23
N GLY A 99 -1.69 -7.84 6.19
CA GLY A 99 -1.74 -8.71 7.36
C GLY A 99 -0.62 -8.41 8.37
N PRO A 100 -0.68 -9.03 9.56
CA PRO A 100 0.46 -9.01 10.49
C PRO A 100 1.69 -9.62 9.82
N TYR A 101 2.86 -9.09 10.15
CA TYR A 101 4.13 -9.63 9.65
C TYR A 101 4.80 -10.56 10.66
N GLU A 102 5.49 -11.57 10.14
CA GLU A 102 6.19 -12.59 10.89
C GLU A 102 7.67 -12.61 10.51
N VAL A 103 8.56 -12.94 11.45
CA VAL A 103 9.99 -13.10 11.17
C VAL A 103 10.20 -14.26 10.19
N VAL A 104 11.12 -14.07 9.25
CA VAL A 104 11.57 -15.10 8.31
C VAL A 104 12.93 -15.62 8.78
N GLU A 105 12.99 -16.90 9.11
CA GLU A 105 14.24 -17.55 9.52
C GLU A 105 14.98 -18.18 8.32
N ASP A 106 14.23 -18.57 7.30
CA ASP A 106 14.75 -19.21 6.07
C ASP A 106 14.04 -18.64 4.83
N LEU A 107 14.80 -18.44 3.75
CA LEU A 107 14.27 -18.00 2.45
C LEU A 107 13.24 -18.98 1.87
N GLU A 108 13.29 -20.27 2.21
CA GLU A 108 12.28 -21.25 1.79
C GLU A 108 10.87 -20.93 2.32
N GLN A 109 10.76 -20.09 3.35
CA GLN A 109 9.49 -19.63 3.91
C GLN A 109 8.85 -18.50 3.08
N LEU A 110 9.54 -18.01 2.05
CA LEU A 110 9.10 -16.92 1.19
C LEU A 110 8.66 -17.44 -0.17
N ASP A 111 7.60 -16.81 -0.66
CA ASP A 111 7.09 -16.97 -2.01
C ASP A 111 6.74 -15.56 -2.50
N ALA A 112 7.45 -15.10 -3.53
CA ALA A 112 7.30 -13.74 -4.06
C ALA A 112 5.88 -13.46 -4.60
N LYS A 113 5.12 -14.51 -4.96
CA LYS A 113 3.72 -14.40 -5.40
C LYS A 113 2.75 -14.30 -4.24
N ARG A 114 3.07 -14.88 -3.09
CA ARG A 114 2.17 -14.93 -1.94
C ARG A 114 2.46 -13.85 -0.90
N TYR A 115 3.73 -13.67 -0.56
CA TYR A 115 4.15 -12.86 0.58
C TYR A 115 4.81 -11.56 0.15
N GLY A 116 4.44 -10.48 0.82
CA GLY A 116 5.27 -9.28 0.84
C GLY A 116 6.41 -9.44 1.82
N VAL A 117 7.49 -8.69 1.63
CA VAL A 117 8.67 -8.71 2.51
C VAL A 117 8.92 -7.34 3.13
N ILE A 118 9.33 -7.34 4.39
CA ILE A 118 9.89 -6.19 5.09
C ILE A 118 11.35 -6.49 5.41
N VAL A 119 12.25 -5.58 5.07
CA VAL A 119 13.67 -5.66 5.39
C VAL A 119 13.99 -4.55 6.38
N GLN A 120 14.58 -4.90 7.52
CA GLN A 120 14.92 -3.96 8.59
C GLN A 120 16.39 -4.08 8.98
N GLY A 121 17.10 -2.94 8.98
CA GLY A 121 18.52 -2.88 9.36
C GLY A 121 19.00 -1.44 9.55
N GLY A 122 19.84 -1.21 10.56
CA GLY A 122 20.43 0.11 10.83
C GLY A 122 19.38 1.23 11.02
N GLY A 123 18.26 0.94 11.70
CA GLY A 123 17.16 1.89 11.93
C GLY A 123 16.28 2.19 10.71
N ARG A 124 16.56 1.57 9.56
CA ARG A 124 15.81 1.75 8.31
C ARG A 124 14.92 0.54 8.05
N ARG A 125 13.82 0.75 7.32
CA ARG A 125 12.89 -0.30 6.90
C ARG A 125 12.47 -0.09 5.46
N GLY A 126 12.40 -1.19 4.71
CA GLY A 126 11.86 -1.21 3.35
C GLY A 126 10.86 -2.33 3.21
N LEU A 127 9.87 -2.12 2.35
CA LEU A 127 8.82 -3.10 2.08
C LEU A 127 8.64 -3.26 0.59
N LEU A 128 8.35 -4.49 0.19
CA LEU A 128 7.83 -4.79 -1.14
C LEU A 128 6.60 -5.69 -1.03
N LEU A 129 5.55 -5.34 -1.77
CA LEU A 129 4.32 -6.12 -1.83
C LEU A 129 4.54 -7.43 -2.61
N PRO A 130 3.69 -8.45 -2.41
CA PRO A 130 3.72 -9.66 -3.23
C PRO A 130 3.24 -9.41 -4.66
N ASP A 131 3.53 -10.38 -5.52
CA ASP A 131 3.01 -10.52 -6.89
C ASP A 131 3.19 -9.26 -7.75
N LEU A 132 4.42 -8.76 -7.77
CA LEU A 132 4.80 -7.65 -8.64
C LEU A 132 5.39 -8.19 -9.95
N GLU A 133 5.01 -7.57 -11.06
CA GLU A 133 5.56 -7.87 -12.37
C GLU A 133 7.08 -7.65 -12.38
N GLY A 134 7.83 -8.65 -12.88
CA GLY A 134 9.29 -8.62 -12.95
C GLY A 134 10.01 -8.91 -11.61
N VAL A 135 9.30 -9.41 -10.60
CA VAL A 135 9.89 -9.90 -9.34
C VAL A 135 9.45 -11.34 -9.11
N ASP A 136 10.30 -12.28 -9.51
CA ASP A 136 9.94 -13.70 -9.55
C ASP A 136 10.52 -14.50 -8.37
N THR A 137 11.54 -13.96 -7.69
CA THR A 137 12.19 -14.64 -6.56
C THR A 137 12.12 -13.85 -5.26
N ALA A 138 12.07 -14.56 -4.13
CA ALA A 138 12.12 -13.96 -2.79
C ALA A 138 13.40 -13.13 -2.59
N LEU A 139 14.53 -13.58 -3.15
CA LEU A 139 15.80 -12.87 -3.04
C LEU A 139 15.77 -11.52 -3.78
N GLU A 140 15.22 -11.48 -4.99
CA GLU A 140 15.01 -10.22 -5.72
C GLU A 140 14.09 -9.27 -4.92
N GLN A 141 13.01 -9.82 -4.35
CA GLN A 141 12.07 -9.08 -3.54
C GLN A 141 12.76 -8.39 -2.34
N ILE A 142 13.59 -9.13 -1.60
CA ILE A 142 14.40 -8.64 -0.48
C ILE A 142 15.38 -7.55 -0.94
N GLU A 143 16.11 -7.79 -2.04
CA GLU A 143 17.08 -6.82 -2.55
C GLU A 143 16.45 -5.52 -3.04
N ILE A 144 15.25 -5.58 -3.63
CA ILE A 144 14.49 -4.38 -4.00
C ILE A 144 14.01 -3.64 -2.75
N ALA A 145 13.44 -4.36 -1.76
CA ALA A 145 13.00 -3.76 -0.50
C ALA A 145 14.16 -3.09 0.24
N ARG A 146 15.33 -3.72 0.25
CA ARG A 146 16.55 -3.20 0.86
C ARG A 146 17.05 -1.93 0.17
N ARG A 147 17.11 -1.93 -1.17
CA ARG A 147 17.48 -0.75 -1.96
C ARG A 147 16.53 0.42 -1.73
N LYS A 148 15.22 0.16 -1.65
CA LYS A 148 14.21 1.18 -1.32
C LYS A 148 14.41 1.78 0.07
N ALA A 149 14.90 1.00 1.04
CA ALA A 149 15.23 1.47 2.38
C ALA A 149 16.59 2.18 2.47
N GLY A 150 17.39 2.16 1.40
CA GLY A 150 18.77 2.64 1.40
C GLY A 150 19.72 1.82 2.28
N ILE A 151 19.38 0.57 2.61
CA ILE A 151 20.20 -0.34 3.42
C ILE A 151 21.29 -0.97 2.53
N THR A 152 22.52 -1.10 3.03
CA THR A 152 23.67 -1.51 2.21
C THR A 152 23.90 -3.02 2.18
N ALA A 153 24.69 -3.46 1.17
CA ALA A 153 25.02 -4.85 0.87
C ALA A 153 25.44 -5.72 2.07
N GLY A 154 26.29 -5.16 2.93
CA GLY A 154 26.91 -5.87 4.04
C GLY A 154 26.19 -5.73 5.38
N ASP A 155 25.08 -4.99 5.45
CA ASP A 155 24.34 -4.84 6.71
C ASP A 155 23.57 -6.13 7.03
N HIS A 156 23.70 -6.63 8.27
CA HIS A 156 22.78 -7.64 8.77
C HIS A 156 21.36 -7.06 8.83
N VAL A 157 20.41 -7.77 8.22
CA VAL A 157 19.01 -7.36 8.17
C VAL A 157 18.11 -8.43 8.74
N ALA A 158 17.08 -8.01 9.48
CA ALA A 158 15.93 -8.86 9.76
C ALA A 158 14.99 -8.82 8.56
N VAL A 159 14.49 -9.99 8.16
CA VAL A 159 13.48 -10.13 7.11
C VAL A 159 12.18 -10.58 7.76
N PHE A 160 11.09 -9.97 7.35
CA PHE A 160 9.74 -10.35 7.75
C PHE A 160 8.89 -10.60 6.51
N ARG A 161 7.87 -11.46 6.65
CA ARG A 161 6.87 -11.72 5.61
C ARG A 161 5.49 -11.32 6.09
N PHE A 162 4.61 -10.94 5.17
CA PHE A 162 3.19 -10.69 5.46
C PHE A 162 2.33 -11.03 4.25
N GLU A 163 1.06 -11.35 4.50
CA GLU A 163 0.07 -11.53 3.43
C GLU A 163 -0.64 -10.20 3.13
N VAL A 164 -1.17 -10.09 1.92
CA VAL A 164 -1.93 -8.93 1.46
C VAL A 164 -3.26 -9.39 0.92
N VAL A 165 -4.34 -8.74 1.37
CA VAL A 165 -5.65 -8.88 0.74
C VAL A 165 -5.85 -7.70 -0.21
N ARG A 166 -5.90 -8.00 -1.51
CA ARG A 166 -6.03 -7.02 -2.59
C ARG A 166 -7.48 -6.90 -3.05
N TYR A 167 -7.97 -5.66 -3.12
CA TYR A 167 -9.32 -5.32 -3.57
C TYR A 167 -9.24 -4.37 -4.78
N ALA A 168 -10.08 -4.58 -5.79
CA ALA A 168 -10.25 -3.73 -6.97
C ALA A 168 -11.74 -3.51 -7.31
#